data_AF-A0A967D890-F1
#
_entry.id   AF-A0A967D890-F1
#
_cell.length_a   1.000
_cell.length_b   1.000
_cell.length_c   1.000
_cell.angle_alpha   90.00
_cell.angle_beta   90.00
_cell.angle_gamma   90.00
#
_symmetry.space_group_name_H-M   'P 1'
#
loop_
_entity.id
_entity.type
_entity.pdbx_description
1 polymer ?
#
loop_
_entity_poly.entity_id
_entity_poly.type
_entity_poly.pdbx_seq_one_letter_code
_entity_poly.pdbx_strand_id
1 'polypeptide(L)'
;MPVAVDVNPELLVFLGERQDQFPGVNVVQRTVRSYPYGTTAAHLLGYVGPITRTEWQARNQLIDPDDPGAKTYQLNHEIGKTGVELIFEDALRGVPGTRFIEVDASRKVVREYDYVPPVPGNDVWLSIDLDLQALAEQELATGLAAARSRTPQDGAPPNVAAAGSVVAIDPRNGDLLAMASFPTYEPAD
;
A
#
# COMPACT_ATOMS: atom_id res chain seq x y z
N MET A 1 8.66 3.63 17.67
CA MET A 1 9.26 3.81 16.33
C MET A 1 10.07 2.58 16.01
N PRO A 2 10.00 2.04 14.78
CA PRO A 2 10.84 0.93 14.37
C PRO A 2 12.32 1.36 14.35
N VAL A 3 13.20 0.48 14.84
CA VAL A 3 14.66 0.67 14.79
C VAL A 3 15.25 0.03 13.52
N ALA A 4 14.63 -1.05 13.05
CA ALA A 4 14.91 -1.71 11.78
C ALA A 4 13.61 -2.33 11.24
N VAL A 5 13.49 -2.41 9.91
CA VAL A 5 12.41 -3.09 9.18
C VAL A 5 13.04 -4.14 8.26
N ASP A 6 12.29 -5.18 7.92
CA ASP A 6 12.76 -6.31 7.09
C ASP A 6 14.07 -6.96 7.62
N VAL A 7 14.07 -7.27 8.92
CA VAL A 7 15.23 -7.88 9.58
C VAL A 7 15.40 -9.34 9.11
N ASN A 8 16.64 -9.73 8.80
CA ASN A 8 16.91 -11.09 8.38
C ASN A 8 16.59 -12.11 9.51
N PRO A 9 16.33 -13.38 9.16
CA PRO A 9 16.01 -14.41 10.16
C PRO A 9 17.10 -14.60 11.22
N GLU A 10 18.37 -14.43 10.85
CA GLU A 10 19.50 -14.55 11.78
C GLU A 10 19.47 -13.48 12.87
N LEU A 11 19.20 -12.22 12.52
CA LEU A 11 19.08 -11.12 13.46
C LEU A 11 17.82 -11.28 14.33
N LEU A 12 16.74 -11.80 13.75
CA LEU A 12 15.52 -12.13 14.49
C LEU A 12 15.79 -13.19 15.58
N VAL A 13 16.50 -14.27 15.23
CA VAL A 13 16.89 -15.31 16.20
C VAL A 13 17.90 -14.75 17.21
N PHE A 14 18.91 -14.00 16.76
CA PHE A 14 19.93 -13.41 17.61
C PHE A 14 19.31 -12.52 18.71
N LEU A 15 18.39 -11.63 18.33
CA LEU A 15 17.67 -10.75 19.25
C LEU A 15 16.69 -11.54 20.13
N GLY A 16 16.01 -12.55 19.57
CA GLY A 16 15.09 -13.41 20.31
C GLY A 16 15.76 -14.21 21.44
N GLU A 17 16.95 -14.77 21.19
CA GLU A 17 17.71 -15.53 22.20
C GLU A 17 18.35 -14.64 23.27
N ARG A 18 18.53 -13.34 22.99
CA ARG A 18 19.28 -12.40 23.85
C ARG A 18 18.42 -11.26 24.35
N GLN A 19 17.11 -11.47 24.52
CA GLN A 19 16.20 -10.44 25.04
C GLN A 19 16.69 -9.81 26.35
N ASP A 20 17.32 -10.59 27.24
CA ASP A 20 17.88 -10.09 28.50
C ASP A 20 19.06 -9.10 28.30
N GLN A 21 19.74 -9.15 27.15
CA GLN A 21 20.83 -8.22 26.80
C GLN A 21 20.31 -6.95 26.09
N PHE A 22 19.06 -6.96 25.61
CA PHE A 22 18.43 -5.85 24.88
C PHE A 22 17.08 -5.45 25.50
N PRO A 23 17.06 -5.01 26.78
CA PRO A 23 15.82 -4.62 27.45
C PRO A 23 15.13 -3.47 26.69
N GLY A 24 13.87 -3.67 26.34
CA GLY A 24 13.06 -2.71 25.58
C GLY A 24 13.08 -2.89 24.06
N VAL A 25 13.89 -3.83 23.53
CA VAL A 25 13.84 -4.23 22.11
C VAL A 25 12.89 -5.40 21.95
N ASN A 26 11.85 -5.21 21.13
CA ASN A 26 10.89 -6.25 20.79
C ASN A 26 10.88 -6.47 19.29
N VAL A 27 10.94 -7.74 18.88
CA VAL A 27 10.71 -8.13 17.49
C VAL A 27 9.22 -8.38 17.31
N VAL A 28 8.61 -7.66 16.37
CA VAL A 28 7.19 -7.80 16.03
C VAL A 28 7.05 -8.15 14.57
N GLN A 29 6.26 -9.17 14.27
CA GLN A 29 5.88 -9.48 12.91
C GLN A 29 4.80 -8.49 12.47
N ARG A 30 5.03 -7.83 11.33
CA ARG A 30 4.07 -6.90 10.72
C ARG A 30 3.86 -7.30 9.28
N THR A 31 2.61 -7.24 8.83
CA THR A 31 2.30 -7.37 7.41
C THR A 31 2.73 -6.10 6.68
N VAL A 32 3.50 -6.25 5.61
CA VAL A 32 3.86 -5.16 4.69
C VAL A 32 3.15 -5.39 3.36
N ARG A 33 2.76 -4.31 2.70
CA ARG A 33 2.19 -4.40 1.36
C ARG A 33 3.31 -4.68 0.36
N SER A 34 3.05 -5.54 -0.62
CA SER A 34 4.00 -5.92 -1.66
C SER A 34 3.38 -5.69 -3.04
N TYR A 35 4.15 -5.05 -3.93
CA TYR A 35 3.78 -4.80 -5.32
C TYR A 35 4.71 -5.64 -6.21
N PRO A 36 4.35 -6.89 -6.55
CA PRO A 36 5.27 -7.82 -7.20
C PRO A 36 5.67 -7.41 -8.63
N TYR A 37 4.92 -6.48 -9.23
CA TYR A 37 5.17 -5.96 -10.57
C TYR A 37 5.79 -4.55 -10.57
N GLY A 38 6.29 -4.08 -9.43
CA GLY A 38 6.94 -2.77 -9.27
C GLY A 38 6.06 -1.62 -9.75
N THR A 39 6.55 -0.86 -10.73
CA THR A 39 5.87 0.32 -11.27
C THR A 39 4.65 0.01 -12.16
N THR A 40 4.44 -1.25 -12.55
CA THR A 40 3.29 -1.62 -13.38
C THR A 40 1.98 -1.45 -12.63
N ALA A 41 1.04 -0.72 -13.24
CA ALA A 41 -0.24 -0.34 -12.66
C ALA A 41 -0.15 0.56 -11.40
N ALA A 42 0.99 1.21 -11.13
CA ALA A 42 1.21 1.96 -9.89
C ALA A 42 0.13 3.02 -9.60
N HIS A 43 -0.32 3.77 -10.60
CA HIS A 43 -1.39 4.76 -10.42
C HIS A 43 -2.77 4.13 -10.21
N LEU A 44 -3.01 2.98 -10.84
CA LEU A 44 -4.29 2.28 -10.74
C LEU A 44 -4.42 1.59 -9.39
N LEU A 45 -3.41 0.82 -8.99
CA LEU A 45 -3.38 0.16 -7.69
C LEU A 45 -3.31 1.19 -6.57
N GLY A 46 -2.45 2.20 -6.75
CA GLY A 46 -2.11 3.14 -5.69
C GLY A 46 -1.13 2.53 -4.70
N TYR A 47 -1.04 3.15 -3.53
CA TYR A 47 -0.16 2.67 -2.46
C TYR A 47 -0.81 2.81 -1.08
N VAL A 48 -0.21 2.16 -0.08
CA VAL A 48 -0.57 2.32 1.34
C VAL A 48 0.44 3.20 2.05
N GLY A 49 0.02 3.93 3.07
CA GLY A 49 0.92 4.78 3.84
C GLY A 49 0.35 5.15 5.22
N PRO A 50 1.18 5.76 6.08
CA PRO A 50 0.78 6.09 7.44
C PRO A 50 -0.42 7.04 7.45
N ILE A 51 -1.40 6.76 8.29
CA ILE A 51 -2.57 7.61 8.43
C ILE A 51 -2.18 8.97 9.03
N THR A 52 -2.65 10.04 8.40
CA THR A 52 -2.50 11.40 8.92
C THR A 52 -3.56 11.68 9.98
N ARG A 53 -3.33 12.71 10.81
CA ARG A 53 -4.33 13.12 11.81
C ARG A 53 -5.67 13.48 11.18
N THR A 54 -5.64 14.13 10.01
CA THR A 54 -6.84 14.55 9.27
C THR A 54 -7.61 13.35 8.75
N GLU A 55 -6.94 12.39 8.11
CA GLU A 55 -7.58 11.14 7.63
C GLU A 55 -8.12 10.31 8.80
N TRP A 56 -7.38 10.22 9.91
CA TRP A 56 -7.82 9.52 11.12
C TRP A 56 -9.11 10.12 11.69
N GLN A 57 -9.18 11.46 11.78
CA GLN A 57 -10.40 12.15 12.22
C GLN A 57 -11.56 11.89 11.25
N ALA A 58 -11.35 12.12 9.95
CA ALA A 58 -12.40 11.98 8.95
C ALA A 58 -12.96 10.54 8.91
N ARG A 59 -12.09 9.53 8.92
CA ARG A 59 -12.52 8.13 8.88
C ARG A 59 -13.24 7.71 10.16
N ASN A 60 -12.72 8.07 11.33
CA ASN A 60 -13.37 7.70 12.59
C ASN A 60 -14.67 8.47 12.86
N GLN A 61 -14.90 9.62 12.21
CA GLN A 61 -16.19 10.33 12.28
C GLN A 61 -17.30 9.63 11.48
N LEU A 62 -16.94 8.82 10.49
CA LEU A 62 -17.89 8.06 9.67
C LEU A 62 -18.28 6.73 10.32
N ILE A 63 -17.62 6.37 11.42
CA ILE A 63 -17.87 5.12 12.14
C ILE A 63 -19.07 5.31 13.07
N ASP A 64 -20.04 4.42 12.96
CA ASP A 64 -21.10 4.28 13.94
C ASP A 64 -20.50 3.74 15.27
N PRO A 65 -20.55 4.51 16.37
CA PRO A 65 -20.02 4.07 17.66
C PRO A 65 -20.76 2.86 18.24
N ASP A 66 -21.99 2.59 17.77
CA ASP A 66 -22.81 1.48 18.24
C ASP A 66 -22.66 0.22 17.35
N ASP A 67 -21.88 0.28 16.25
CA ASP A 67 -21.59 -0.87 15.40
C ASP A 67 -20.43 -1.71 15.97
N PRO A 68 -20.68 -2.93 16.49
CA PRO A 68 -19.65 -3.79 17.04
C PRO A 68 -18.67 -4.33 15.97
N GLY A 69 -19.01 -4.20 14.68
CA GLY A 69 -18.15 -4.58 13.54
C GLY A 69 -17.30 -3.44 12.99
N ALA A 70 -17.40 -2.24 13.56
CA ALA A 70 -16.76 -1.07 12.99
C ALA A 70 -15.22 -1.14 13.02
N LYS A 71 -14.60 -0.86 11.86
CA LYS A 71 -13.14 -0.86 11.70
C LYS A 71 -12.55 0.49 12.09
N THR A 72 -12.30 0.68 13.39
CA THR A 72 -11.66 1.92 13.89
C THR A 72 -10.21 2.06 13.44
N TYR A 73 -9.80 3.32 13.25
CA TYR A 73 -8.43 3.69 12.89
C TYR A 73 -7.66 4.20 14.10
N GLN A 74 -6.37 3.86 14.16
CA GLN A 74 -5.40 4.38 15.12
C GLN A 74 -4.30 5.13 14.34
N LEU A 75 -3.66 6.11 14.96
CA LEU A 75 -2.66 6.97 14.29
C LEU A 75 -1.39 6.23 13.81
N ASN A 76 -1.15 5.02 14.29
CA ASN A 76 -0.05 4.15 13.87
C ASN A 76 -0.46 3.16 12.76
N HIS A 77 -1.68 3.25 12.23
CA HIS A 77 -2.12 2.41 11.12
C HIS A 77 -1.62 2.94 9.78
N GLU A 78 -1.44 2.02 8.83
CA GLU A 78 -1.35 2.33 7.41
C GLU A 78 -2.72 2.13 6.76
N ILE A 79 -2.99 2.97 5.76
CA ILE A 79 -4.22 2.96 4.97
C ILE A 79 -3.88 3.16 3.49
N GLY A 80 -4.74 2.71 2.60
CA GLY A 80 -4.71 3.07 1.18
C GLY A 80 -4.76 4.58 0.98
N LYS A 81 -3.83 5.10 0.19
CA LYS A 81 -3.63 6.53 -0.07
C LYS A 81 -4.17 6.98 -1.41
N THR A 82 -4.11 6.10 -2.41
CA THR A 82 -4.55 6.38 -3.77
C THR A 82 -5.08 5.09 -4.42
N GLY A 83 -5.62 5.22 -5.63
CA GLY A 83 -6.00 4.07 -6.46
C GLY A 83 -6.98 3.10 -5.80
N VAL A 84 -6.87 1.84 -6.19
CA VAL A 84 -7.63 0.70 -5.64
C VAL A 84 -7.44 0.57 -4.14
N GLU A 85 -6.22 0.77 -3.62
CA GLU A 85 -5.95 0.70 -2.18
C GLU A 85 -6.85 1.67 -1.39
N LEU A 86 -6.99 2.91 -1.85
CA LEU A 86 -7.86 3.90 -1.19
C LEU A 86 -9.35 3.60 -1.43
N ILE A 87 -9.73 3.33 -2.67
CA ILE A 87 -11.14 3.17 -3.09
C ILE A 87 -11.77 1.96 -2.39
N PHE A 88 -11.02 0.87 -2.25
CA PHE A 88 -11.48 -0.36 -1.62
C PHE A 88 -10.90 -0.56 -0.21
N GLU A 89 -10.38 0.48 0.44
CA GLU A 89 -9.79 0.40 1.80
C GLU A 89 -10.71 -0.36 2.76
N ASP A 90 -12.01 -0.08 2.78
CA ASP A 90 -12.93 -0.71 3.74
C ASP A 90 -13.12 -2.22 3.47
N ALA A 91 -12.96 -2.66 2.22
CA ALA A 91 -12.98 -4.07 1.84
C ALA A 91 -11.63 -4.75 2.11
N LEU A 92 -10.53 -4.11 1.70
CA LEU A 92 -9.16 -4.62 1.79
C LEU A 92 -8.63 -4.65 3.23
N ARG A 93 -9.06 -3.70 4.06
CA ARG A 93 -8.61 -3.60 5.45
C ARG A 93 -9.23 -4.72 6.29
N GLY A 94 -8.38 -5.50 6.93
CA GLY A 94 -8.78 -6.48 7.93
C GLY A 94 -9.23 -5.84 9.25
N VAL A 95 -9.68 -6.67 10.19
CA VAL A 95 -9.94 -6.28 11.58
C VAL A 95 -8.70 -6.62 12.42
N PRO A 96 -8.04 -5.62 13.04
CA PRO A 96 -6.92 -5.90 13.94
C PRO A 96 -7.35 -6.79 15.11
N GLY A 97 -6.53 -7.79 15.41
CA GLY A 97 -6.66 -8.58 16.64
C GLY A 97 -6.18 -7.82 17.87
N THR A 98 -6.40 -8.40 19.05
CA THR A 98 -5.93 -7.84 20.32
C THR A 98 -5.13 -8.87 21.10
N ARG A 99 -4.14 -8.41 21.86
CA ARG A 99 -3.32 -9.24 22.74
C ARG A 99 -3.09 -8.50 24.06
N PHE A 100 -3.46 -9.12 25.16
CA PHE A 100 -3.26 -8.57 26.50
C PHE A 100 -2.03 -9.21 27.14
N ILE A 101 -1.00 -8.38 27.35
CA ILE A 101 0.25 -8.78 28.00
C ILE A 101 0.41 -8.06 29.33
N GLU A 102 0.76 -8.80 30.37
CA GLU A 102 1.24 -8.25 31.64
C GLU A 102 2.74 -8.07 31.55
N VAL A 103 3.19 -6.88 31.94
CA VAL A 103 4.61 -6.52 31.97
C VAL A 103 5.02 -6.16 33.40
N ASP A 104 6.24 -6.52 33.79
CA ASP A 104 6.80 -6.12 35.09
C ASP A 104 7.30 -4.66 35.09
N ALA A 105 7.84 -4.22 36.23
CA ALA A 105 8.40 -2.86 36.38
C ALA A 105 9.58 -2.57 35.42
N SER A 106 10.19 -3.62 34.85
CA SER A 106 11.26 -3.54 33.85
C SER A 106 10.75 -3.68 32.41
N ARG A 107 9.42 -3.68 32.19
CA ARG A 107 8.72 -3.90 30.91
C ARG A 107 8.97 -5.28 30.28
N LYS A 108 9.42 -6.26 31.06
CA LYS A 108 9.53 -7.64 30.59
C LYS A 108 8.13 -8.27 30.58
N VAL A 109 7.78 -8.96 29.50
CA VAL A 109 6.50 -9.68 29.39
C VAL A 109 6.51 -10.84 30.38
N VAL A 110 5.59 -10.80 31.34
CA VAL A 110 5.46 -11.81 32.41
C VAL A 110 4.43 -12.86 32.02
N ARG A 111 3.32 -12.43 31.40
CA ARG A 111 2.21 -13.32 31.04
C ARG A 111 1.34 -12.73 29.94
N GLU A 112 0.79 -13.59 29.10
CA GLU A 112 -0.28 -13.27 28.16
C GLU A 112 -1.60 -13.83 28.70
N TYR A 113 -2.64 -13.00 28.74
CA TYR A 113 -3.92 -13.36 29.36
C TYR A 113 -5.05 -13.56 28.36
N ASP A 114 -5.02 -12.85 27.24
CA ASP A 114 -6.10 -12.87 26.26
C ASP A 114 -5.58 -12.53 24.87
N TYR A 115 -6.05 -13.27 23.86
CA TYR A 115 -5.62 -13.19 22.47
C TYR A 115 -6.83 -13.35 21.55
N VAL A 116 -7.13 -12.30 20.81
CA VAL A 116 -8.11 -12.31 19.72
C VAL A 116 -7.34 -12.22 18.41
N PRO A 117 -7.37 -13.25 17.56
CA PRO A 117 -6.66 -13.23 16.28
C PRO A 117 -7.23 -12.14 15.36
N PRO A 118 -6.40 -11.52 14.49
CA PRO A 118 -6.88 -10.60 13.48
C PRO A 118 -7.72 -11.34 12.42
N VAL A 119 -8.66 -10.62 11.82
CA VAL A 119 -9.43 -11.11 10.68
C VAL A 119 -8.89 -10.47 9.40
N PRO A 120 -8.48 -11.24 8.38
CA PRO A 120 -8.01 -10.67 7.12
C PRO A 120 -9.12 -9.88 6.42
N GLY A 121 -8.74 -8.90 5.62
CA GLY A 121 -9.68 -8.21 4.73
C GLY A 121 -10.10 -9.10 3.56
N ASN A 122 -10.98 -8.57 2.72
CA ASN A 122 -11.43 -9.24 1.52
C ASN A 122 -10.43 -9.08 0.38
N ASP A 123 -10.42 -10.05 -0.53
CA ASP A 123 -9.71 -9.94 -1.80
C ASP A 123 -10.52 -9.08 -2.79
N VAL A 124 -9.84 -8.23 -3.53
CA VAL A 124 -10.43 -7.42 -4.61
C VAL A 124 -9.90 -7.95 -5.94
N TRP A 125 -10.82 -8.42 -6.78
CA TRP A 125 -10.53 -8.87 -8.13
C TRP A 125 -10.81 -7.74 -9.11
N LEU A 126 -9.79 -7.37 -9.91
CA LEU A 126 -9.88 -6.30 -10.89
C LEU A 126 -10.14 -6.86 -12.28
N SER A 127 -10.78 -6.07 -13.13
CA SER A 127 -10.96 -6.38 -14.56
C SER A 127 -9.69 -6.14 -15.40
N ILE A 128 -8.62 -5.68 -14.77
CA ILE A 128 -7.37 -5.31 -15.43
C ILE A 128 -6.67 -6.55 -15.95
N ASP A 129 -6.36 -6.53 -17.23
CA ASP A 129 -5.46 -7.48 -17.87
C ASP A 129 -4.03 -6.98 -17.68
N LEU A 130 -3.22 -7.75 -16.94
CA LEU A 130 -1.88 -7.34 -16.55
C LEU A 130 -0.95 -7.19 -17.77
N ASP A 131 -1.08 -8.07 -18.76
CA ASP A 131 -0.24 -8.04 -19.97
C ASP A 131 -0.60 -6.82 -20.82
N LEU A 132 -1.90 -6.53 -20.96
CA LEU A 132 -2.37 -5.34 -21.64
C LEU A 132 -1.96 -4.05 -20.91
N GLN A 133 -2.02 -4.04 -19.58
CA GLN A 133 -1.57 -2.92 -18.76
C GLN A 133 -0.09 -2.63 -18.98
N ALA A 134 0.76 -3.65 -18.89
CA ALA A 134 2.20 -3.52 -19.12
C ALA A 134 2.51 -3.04 -20.54
N LEU A 135 1.82 -3.59 -21.55
CA LEU A 135 1.96 -3.15 -22.93
C LEU A 135 1.53 -1.68 -23.11
N ALA A 136 0.41 -1.28 -22.52
CA ALA A 136 -0.09 0.09 -22.60
C ALA A 136 0.89 1.11 -22.00
N GLU A 137 1.49 0.79 -20.85
CA GLU A 137 2.52 1.62 -20.20
C GLU A 137 3.79 1.72 -21.06
N GLN A 138 4.25 0.59 -21.62
CA GLN A 138 5.42 0.54 -22.48
C GLN A 138 5.22 1.35 -23.77
N GLU A 139 4.08 1.17 -24.45
CA GLU A 139 3.77 1.89 -25.70
C GLU A 139 3.54 3.37 -25.44
N LEU A 140 2.93 3.74 -24.32
CA LEU A 140 2.80 5.13 -23.90
C LEU A 140 4.19 5.78 -23.70
N ALA A 141 5.07 5.14 -22.95
CA ALA A 141 6.42 5.63 -22.73
C ALA A 141 7.21 5.76 -24.04
N THR A 142 7.11 4.74 -24.91
CA THR A 142 7.75 4.73 -26.24
C THR A 142 7.21 5.84 -27.14
N GLY A 143 5.89 6.05 -27.17
CA GLY A 143 5.24 7.10 -27.94
C GLY A 143 5.63 8.50 -27.47
N LEU A 144 5.69 8.73 -26.16
CA LEU A 144 6.16 10.00 -25.58
C LEU A 144 7.64 10.25 -25.89
N ALA A 145 8.50 9.24 -25.80
CA ALA A 145 9.91 9.35 -26.18
C ALA A 145 10.07 9.69 -27.67
N ALA A 146 9.34 8.99 -28.54
CA ALA A 146 9.36 9.27 -29.98
C ALA A 146 8.86 10.69 -30.29
N ALA A 147 7.83 11.17 -29.58
CA ALA A 147 7.32 12.53 -29.72
C ALA A 147 8.38 13.57 -29.34
N ARG A 148 9.15 13.32 -28.27
CA ARG A 148 10.27 14.19 -27.83
C ARG A 148 11.42 14.25 -28.83
N SER A 149 11.67 13.16 -29.55
CA SER A 149 12.76 13.09 -30.54
C SER A 149 12.43 13.76 -31.88
N ARG A 150 11.19 14.22 -32.11
CA ARG A 150 10.82 14.87 -33.37
C ARG A 150 11.45 16.26 -33.46
N THR A 151 12.17 16.52 -34.56
CA THR A 151 12.65 17.86 -34.89
C THR A 151 11.44 18.78 -35.13
N PRO A 152 11.32 19.89 -34.39
CA PRO A 152 10.26 20.86 -34.64
C PRO A 152 10.38 21.45 -36.05
N GLN A 153 9.26 21.59 -36.75
CA GLN A 153 9.20 22.33 -38.00
C GLN A 153 9.01 23.82 -37.72
N ASP A 154 9.43 24.67 -38.65
CA ASP A 154 9.13 26.12 -38.68
C ASP A 154 9.55 26.91 -37.44
N GLY A 155 10.61 26.48 -36.74
CA GLY A 155 11.11 27.15 -35.54
C GLY A 155 10.25 26.95 -34.28
N ALA A 156 9.30 26.00 -34.32
CA ALA A 156 8.52 25.63 -33.15
C ALA A 156 9.41 25.10 -32.01
N PRO A 157 8.99 25.22 -30.74
CA PRO A 157 9.72 24.65 -29.62
C PRO A 157 9.72 23.10 -29.67
N PRO A 158 10.74 22.44 -29.10
CA PRO A 158 10.77 20.98 -28.93
C PRO A 158 9.51 20.45 -28.24
N ASN A 159 8.98 19.32 -28.73
CA ASN A 159 7.88 18.66 -28.06
C ASN A 159 8.39 18.04 -26.74
N VAL A 160 7.89 18.52 -25.61
CA VAL A 160 8.32 18.03 -24.29
C VAL A 160 7.63 16.70 -23.95
N ALA A 161 6.42 16.45 -24.47
CA ALA A 161 5.58 15.29 -24.20
C ALA A 161 5.68 14.81 -22.73
N ALA A 162 5.50 15.71 -21.77
CA ALA A 162 5.89 15.50 -20.37
C ALA A 162 5.08 14.38 -19.68
N ALA A 163 3.82 14.23 -20.07
CA ALA A 163 2.89 13.28 -19.50
C ALA A 163 1.96 12.72 -20.58
N GLY A 164 1.32 11.60 -20.28
CA GLY A 164 0.29 11.01 -21.11
C GLY A 164 -0.49 9.95 -20.36
N SER A 165 -1.60 9.51 -20.96
CA SER A 165 -2.43 8.44 -20.41
C SER A 165 -3.03 7.58 -21.52
N VAL A 166 -3.34 6.33 -21.19
CA VAL A 166 -4.05 5.39 -22.06
C VAL A 166 -5.12 4.71 -21.22
N VAL A 167 -6.32 4.56 -21.78
CA VAL A 167 -7.42 3.85 -21.16
C VAL A 167 -7.99 2.86 -22.17
N ALA A 168 -8.04 1.58 -21.79
CA ALA A 168 -8.65 0.52 -22.58
C ALA A 168 -9.87 -0.02 -21.83
N ILE A 169 -11.03 -0.01 -22.49
CA ILE A 169 -12.31 -0.45 -21.95
C ILE A 169 -12.90 -1.48 -22.90
N ASP A 170 -13.49 -2.55 -22.36
CA ASP A 170 -14.32 -3.47 -23.12
C ASP A 170 -15.69 -2.80 -23.39
N PRO A 171 -16.04 -2.47 -24.64
CA PRO A 171 -17.28 -1.77 -24.95
C PRO A 171 -18.54 -2.62 -24.73
N ARG A 172 -18.40 -3.93 -24.50
CA ARG A 172 -19.54 -4.86 -24.34
C ARG A 172 -20.12 -4.82 -22.93
N ASN A 173 -19.29 -4.59 -21.93
CA ASN A 173 -19.67 -4.63 -20.52
C ASN A 173 -19.15 -3.44 -19.70
N GLY A 174 -18.27 -2.61 -20.26
CA GLY A 174 -17.69 -1.44 -19.58
C GLY A 174 -16.49 -1.77 -18.70
N ASP A 175 -15.96 -2.99 -18.76
CA ASP A 175 -14.80 -3.39 -17.96
C ASP A 175 -13.56 -2.58 -18.35
N LEU A 176 -12.84 -2.09 -17.34
CA LEU A 176 -11.56 -1.42 -17.52
C LEU A 176 -10.47 -2.49 -17.65
N LEU A 177 -9.86 -2.62 -18.83
CA LEU A 177 -8.85 -3.63 -19.10
C LEU A 177 -7.43 -3.11 -18.86
N ALA A 178 -7.19 -1.80 -19.09
CA ALA A 178 -5.93 -1.14 -18.77
C ALA A 178 -6.14 0.36 -18.53
N MET A 179 -5.32 0.94 -17.65
CA MET A 179 -5.24 2.37 -17.37
C MET A 179 -3.78 2.75 -17.09
N ALA A 180 -3.08 3.23 -18.12
CA ALA A 180 -1.69 3.65 -18.03
C ALA A 180 -1.58 5.17 -17.84
N SER A 181 -0.63 5.60 -17.02
CA SER A 181 -0.29 7.01 -16.81
C SER A 181 1.23 7.16 -16.74
N PHE A 182 1.76 8.18 -17.41
CA PHE A 182 3.19 8.50 -17.44
C PHE A 182 3.39 9.96 -16.98
N PRO A 183 4.43 10.26 -16.16
CA PRO A 183 5.44 9.35 -15.61
C PRO A 183 4.90 8.44 -14.51
N THR A 184 5.47 7.25 -14.36
CA THR A 184 5.13 6.30 -13.28
C THR A 184 5.98 6.54 -12.02
N TYR A 185 5.66 5.82 -10.95
CA TYR A 185 6.36 5.83 -9.67
C TYR A 185 6.42 4.39 -9.11
N GLU A 186 7.29 4.16 -8.13
CA GLU A 186 7.36 2.89 -7.40
C GLU A 186 6.40 2.97 -6.19
N PRO A 187 5.31 2.18 -6.15
CA PRO A 187 4.34 2.24 -5.05
C PRO A 187 4.87 1.66 -3.73
N ALA A 188 6.00 0.95 -3.75
CA ALA A 188 6.68 0.44 -2.56
C ALA A 188 7.57 1.47 -1.84
N ASP A 189 7.84 2.63 -2.45
CA ASP A 189 8.72 3.68 -1.91
C ASP A 189 8.05 4.58 -0.84
#